data_AF-A0A2N1F4S6-F1
#
_entry.id   AF-A0A2N1F4S6-F1
#
_cell.length_a   1.000
_cell.length_b   1.000
_cell.length_c   1.000
_cell.angle_alpha   90.00
_cell.angle_beta   90.00
_cell.angle_gamma   90.00
#
_symmetry.space_group_name_H-M   'P 1'
#
loop_
_entity.id
_entity.type
_entity.pdbx_description
1 polymer ?
#
loop_
_entity_poly.entity_id
_entity_poly.type
_entity_poly.pdbx_seq_one_letter_code
_entity_poly.pdbx_strand_id
1 'polypeptide(L)'
;MNFLTNFFIAIDQLGNVIAGGNPDNTISSRVGYYTERYYESAKIPLRWRTFRNIINFSFYPIDGKNHCKEAYFNDAGEEFDEGTSDIAVSILAVFIIVSCIFIIILFYGLYVLGIVSPKDIDRTANIKQRLQIAEAKLKGVYSELNEHHIQVDEELDEIIEETEVTLKEISKKIEGILKLKYRLDHYKEKK
;
A
#
# COMPACT_ATOMS: atom_id res chain seq x y z
N MET A 1 -1.25 2.01 -16.29
CA MET A 1 -0.25 2.88 -15.61
C MET A 1 0.68 3.45 -16.66
N ASN A 2 1.08 4.72 -16.52
CA ASN A 2 1.95 5.39 -17.49
C ASN A 2 3.43 5.18 -17.12
N PHE A 3 4.30 5.13 -18.13
CA PHE A 3 5.74 4.89 -17.99
C PHE A 3 6.41 5.76 -16.92
N LEU A 4 6.09 7.06 -16.88
CA LEU A 4 6.68 8.00 -15.92
C LEU A 4 6.34 7.63 -14.46
N THR A 5 5.10 7.16 -14.20
CA THR A 5 4.71 6.72 -12.87
C THR A 5 5.54 5.52 -12.44
N ASN A 6 5.71 4.52 -13.32
CA ASN A 6 6.51 3.33 -13.02
C ASN A 6 7.97 3.70 -12.79
N PHE A 7 8.51 4.62 -13.58
CA PHE A 7 9.88 5.09 -13.46
C PHE A 7 10.15 5.75 -12.09
N PHE A 8 9.25 6.63 -11.63
CA PHE A 8 9.41 7.25 -10.31
C PHE A 8 9.20 6.26 -9.16
N ILE A 9 8.27 5.32 -9.29
CA ILE A 9 8.10 4.23 -8.30
C ILE A 9 9.39 3.40 -8.19
N ALA A 10 10.00 3.02 -9.32
CA ALA A 10 11.23 2.25 -9.33
C ALA A 10 12.42 3.00 -8.71
N ILE A 11 12.53 4.32 -8.91
CA ILE A 11 13.55 5.15 -8.24
C ILE A 11 13.32 5.15 -6.73
N ASP A 12 12.07 5.29 -6.29
CA ASP A 12 11.73 5.31 -4.87
C ASP A 12 12.00 3.95 -4.20
N GLN A 13 11.62 2.85 -4.85
CA GLN A 13 11.95 1.49 -4.45
C GLN A 13 13.47 1.26 -4.38
N LEU A 14 14.25 1.74 -5.36
CA LEU A 14 15.72 1.69 -5.31
C LEU A 14 16.28 2.42 -4.09
N GLY A 15 15.77 3.61 -3.78
CA GLY A 15 16.14 4.34 -2.57
C GLY A 15 15.83 3.55 -1.29
N ASN A 16 14.68 2.85 -1.26
CA ASN A 16 14.33 1.99 -0.15
C ASN A 16 15.31 0.81 0.02
N VAL A 17 15.69 0.16 -1.08
CA VAL A 17 16.67 -0.95 -1.10
C VAL A 17 18.03 -0.50 -0.60
N ILE A 18 18.52 0.66 -1.05
CA ILE A 18 19.81 1.20 -0.59
C ILE A 18 19.76 1.49 0.92
N ALA A 19 18.59 1.86 1.44
CA ALA A 19 18.32 2.00 2.86
C ALA A 19 17.93 0.68 3.56
N GLY A 20 18.25 -0.47 2.96
CA GLY A 20 18.03 -1.81 3.55
C GLY A 20 16.57 -2.21 3.72
N GLY A 21 15.66 -1.67 2.91
CA GLY A 21 14.25 -2.08 2.87
C GLY A 21 13.96 -3.11 1.77
N ASN A 22 12.74 -3.64 1.78
CA ASN A 22 12.27 -4.58 0.75
C ASN A 22 12.15 -3.87 -0.63
N PRO A 23 12.63 -4.48 -1.74
CA PRO A 23 12.55 -3.91 -3.09
C PRO A 23 11.14 -3.66 -3.63
N ASP A 24 10.14 -4.39 -3.16
CA ASP A 24 8.75 -4.21 -3.62
C ASP A 24 8.09 -3.01 -2.94
N ASN A 25 8.67 -2.51 -1.84
CA ASN A 25 8.13 -1.39 -1.07
C ASN A 25 8.77 -0.05 -1.44
N THR A 26 7.93 0.97 -1.56
CA THR A 26 8.34 2.37 -1.60
C THR A 26 8.85 2.84 -0.23
N ILE A 27 9.69 3.89 -0.21
CA ILE A 27 10.07 4.61 1.02
C ILE A 27 8.82 5.08 1.76
N SER A 28 7.85 5.60 1.01
CA SER A 28 6.60 6.10 1.58
C SER A 28 5.75 4.99 2.23
N SER A 29 5.66 3.80 1.62
CA SER A 29 4.95 2.66 2.19
C SER A 29 5.68 2.07 3.39
N ARG A 30 7.02 1.99 3.36
CA ARG A 30 7.83 1.59 4.53
C ARG A 30 7.64 2.53 5.71
N VAL A 31 7.69 3.85 5.49
CA VAL A 31 7.40 4.84 6.55
C VAL A 31 5.96 4.69 7.04
N GLY A 32 5.01 4.40 6.15
CA GLY A 32 3.63 4.07 6.50
C GLY A 32 3.53 2.83 7.40
N TYR A 33 4.20 1.74 7.06
CA TYR A 33 4.25 0.51 7.87
C TYR A 33 4.77 0.79 9.29
N TYR A 34 5.88 1.52 9.42
CA TYR A 34 6.45 1.88 10.72
C TYR A 34 5.56 2.82 11.54
N THR A 35 4.62 3.54 10.92
CA THR A 35 3.75 4.49 11.63
C THR A 35 2.31 4.00 11.82
N GLU A 36 1.87 3.00 11.07
CA GLU A 36 0.48 2.49 11.13
C GLU A 36 0.39 1.04 11.63
N ARG A 37 1.47 0.23 11.49
CA ARG A 37 1.44 -1.21 11.80
C ARG A 37 2.51 -1.69 12.77
N TYR A 38 3.78 -1.35 12.56
CA TYR A 38 4.90 -1.95 13.31
C TYR A 38 4.90 -1.58 14.81
N TYR A 39 4.78 -0.29 15.11
CA TYR A 39 4.69 0.19 16.50
C TYR A 39 3.23 0.37 16.91
N GLU A 40 2.93 0.08 18.18
CA GLU A 40 1.68 0.55 18.79
C GLU A 40 1.60 2.09 18.70
N SER A 41 0.40 2.64 18.45
CA SER A 41 0.24 4.06 18.12
C SER A 41 0.81 5.03 19.16
N ALA A 42 0.82 4.65 20.44
CA ALA A 42 1.38 5.48 21.52
C ALA A 42 2.92 5.42 21.62
N LYS A 43 3.56 4.45 20.95
CA LYS A 43 4.99 4.13 21.06
C LYS A 43 5.78 4.42 19.78
N ILE A 44 5.16 5.04 18.77
CA ILE A 44 5.83 5.36 17.50
C ILE A 44 7.00 6.33 17.76
N PRO A 45 8.26 5.94 17.46
CA PRO A 45 9.42 6.80 17.64
C PRO A 45 9.32 8.11 16.86
N LEU A 46 9.88 9.18 17.42
CA LEU A 46 9.81 10.53 16.83
C LEU A 46 10.35 10.56 15.39
N ARG A 47 11.42 9.83 15.09
CA ARG A 47 12.04 9.75 13.76
C ARG A 47 11.04 9.36 12.66
N TRP A 48 10.25 8.32 12.89
CA TRP A 48 9.26 7.83 11.93
C TRP A 48 8.09 8.79 11.77
N ARG A 49 7.68 9.46 12.86
CA ARG A 49 6.68 10.54 12.81
C ARG A 49 7.19 11.72 11.99
N THR A 50 8.46 12.09 12.14
CA THR A 50 9.10 13.17 11.39
C THR A 50 9.15 12.83 9.90
N PHE A 51 9.63 11.64 9.53
CA PHE A 51 9.64 11.18 8.13
C PHE A 51 8.25 11.21 7.51
N ARG A 52 7.26 10.64 8.21
CA ARG A 52 5.86 10.66 7.76
C ARG A 52 5.38 12.08 7.52
N ASN A 53 5.66 13.02 8.43
CA ASN A 53 5.21 14.40 8.30
C ASN A 53 5.89 15.12 7.12
N ILE A 54 7.19 14.91 6.92
CA ILE A 54 7.94 15.48 5.78
C ILE A 54 7.37 14.96 4.46
N ILE A 55 7.22 13.64 4.32
CA ILE A 55 6.72 13.03 3.09
C ILE A 55 5.26 13.44 2.84
N ASN A 56 4.39 13.33 3.85
CA ASN A 56 2.98 13.74 3.70
C ASN A 56 2.85 15.21 3.31
N PHE A 57 3.68 16.10 3.88
CA PHE A 57 3.69 17.51 3.49
C PHE A 57 4.11 17.69 2.03
N SER A 58 5.16 16.97 1.61
CA SER A 58 5.72 17.05 0.26
C SER A 58 4.73 16.60 -0.82
N PHE A 59 3.97 15.54 -0.54
CA PHE A 59 3.00 14.96 -1.47
C PHE A 59 1.59 15.56 -1.34
N TYR A 60 1.31 16.38 -0.32
CA TYR A 60 -0.01 16.97 -0.09
C TYR A 60 -0.66 17.59 -1.34
N PRO A 61 0.05 18.37 -2.17
CA PRO A 61 -0.59 19.04 -3.29
C PRO A 61 -1.14 18.12 -4.39
N ILE A 62 -0.70 16.85 -4.42
CA ILE A 62 -1.14 15.84 -5.40
C ILE A 62 -1.98 14.75 -4.72
N ASP A 63 -1.50 14.20 -3.61
CA ASP A 63 -2.11 13.03 -2.98
C ASP A 63 -3.01 13.38 -1.79
N GLY A 64 -3.01 14.65 -1.37
CA GLY A 64 -3.75 15.09 -0.20
C GLY A 64 -3.16 14.58 1.12
N LYS A 65 -4.03 14.37 2.11
CA LYS A 65 -3.59 14.03 3.47
C LYS A 65 -3.23 12.55 3.56
N ASN A 66 -2.22 12.25 4.37
CA ASN A 66 -1.83 10.89 4.77
C ASN A 66 -1.22 10.01 3.66
N HIS A 67 -0.47 10.59 2.70
CA HIS A 67 0.23 9.86 1.64
C HIS A 67 0.92 8.56 2.11
N CYS A 68 1.78 8.59 3.15
CA CYS A 68 2.48 7.39 3.63
C CYS A 68 1.53 6.28 4.10
N LYS A 69 0.42 6.65 4.74
CA LYS A 69 -0.58 5.69 5.21
C LYS A 69 -1.24 4.99 4.02
N GLU A 70 -1.56 5.75 2.99
CA GLU A 70 -2.17 5.22 1.77
C GLU A 70 -1.20 4.36 0.98
N ALA A 71 0.07 4.77 0.90
CA ALA A 71 1.14 3.97 0.32
C ALA A 71 1.28 2.63 1.04
N TYR A 72 1.30 2.62 2.38
CA TYR A 72 1.32 1.38 3.15
C TYR A 72 0.12 0.49 2.82
N PHE A 73 -1.10 1.01 2.80
CA PHE A 73 -2.25 0.17 2.49
C PHE A 73 -2.25 -0.35 1.05
N ASN A 74 -1.65 0.38 0.11
CA ASN A 74 -1.46 -0.09 -1.27
C ASN A 74 -0.50 -1.27 -1.36
N ASP A 75 0.50 -1.30 -0.48
CA ASP A 75 1.52 -2.33 -0.42
C ASP A 75 1.28 -3.32 0.74
N ALA A 76 0.13 -3.29 1.42
CA ALA A 76 -0.10 -4.04 2.67
C ALA A 76 -0.08 -5.58 2.54
N GLY A 77 0.00 -6.10 1.31
CA GLY A 77 0.19 -7.52 1.02
C GLY A 77 1.65 -7.91 0.79
N GLU A 78 2.57 -6.94 0.77
CA GLU A 78 4.00 -7.16 0.61
C GLU A 78 4.67 -7.36 1.99
N GLU A 79 5.81 -8.04 2.00
CA GLU A 79 6.63 -8.18 3.21
C GLU A 79 7.34 -6.87 3.54
N PHE A 80 7.25 -6.42 4.79
CA PHE A 80 7.98 -5.25 5.28
C PHE A 80 9.15 -5.67 6.17
N ASP A 81 10.23 -4.91 6.11
CA ASP A 81 11.40 -5.14 6.95
C ASP A 81 11.08 -4.87 8.43
N GLU A 82 11.34 -5.86 9.28
CA GLU A 82 11.23 -5.73 10.74
C GLU A 82 12.59 -5.36 11.35
N GLY A 83 12.64 -4.27 12.12
CA GLY A 83 13.81 -3.94 12.92
C GLY A 83 14.99 -3.35 12.13
N THR A 84 14.78 -2.22 11.45
CA THR A 84 15.84 -1.50 10.72
C THR A 84 17.04 -1.14 11.60
N SER A 85 18.27 -1.27 11.09
CA SER A 85 19.46 -0.73 11.75
C SER A 85 19.49 0.80 11.72
N ASP A 86 20.13 1.45 12.70
CA ASP A 86 20.24 2.91 12.74
C ASP A 86 21.03 3.48 11.55
N ILE A 87 21.96 2.70 10.98
CA ILE A 87 22.68 3.07 9.75
C ILE A 87 21.71 3.12 8.57
N ALA A 88 20.88 2.08 8.40
CA ALA A 88 19.87 2.02 7.35
C ALA A 88 18.87 3.19 7.46
N VAL A 89 18.43 3.50 8.68
CA VAL A 89 17.56 4.66 8.95
C VAL A 89 18.23 5.99 8.61
N SER A 90 19.53 6.11 8.88
CA SER A 90 20.29 7.32 8.56
C SER A 90 20.41 7.52 7.05
N ILE A 91 20.65 6.44 6.29
CA ILE A 91 20.64 6.45 4.82
C ILE A 91 19.24 6.83 4.31
N LEU A 92 18.18 6.23 4.86
CA LEU A 92 16.80 6.55 4.53
C LEU A 92 16.49 8.04 4.74
N ALA A 93 16.96 8.61 5.85
CA ALA A 93 16.77 10.02 6.16
C ALA A 93 17.39 10.94 5.09
N VAL A 94 18.58 10.61 4.59
CA VAL A 94 19.24 11.36 3.52
C VAL A 94 18.38 11.33 2.25
N PHE A 95 17.91 10.15 1.84
CA PHE A 95 17.03 10.04 0.67
C PHE A 95 15.75 10.85 0.84
N ILE A 96 15.07 10.74 1.97
CA ILE A 96 13.84 11.48 2.26
C ILE A 96 14.09 12.99 2.19
N ILE A 97 15.10 13.51 2.88
CA ILE A 97 15.35 14.96 2.95
C ILE A 97 15.68 15.49 1.56
N VAL A 98 16.61 14.85 0.85
CA VAL A 98 17.05 15.32 -0.47
C VAL A 98 15.90 15.25 -1.47
N SER A 99 15.20 14.12 -1.57
CA SER A 99 14.10 13.97 -2.53
C SER A 99 12.92 14.89 -2.22
N CYS A 100 12.54 15.02 -0.95
CA CYS A 100 11.39 15.84 -0.55
C CYS A 100 11.62 17.32 -0.83
N ILE A 101 12.86 17.84 -0.74
CA ILE A 101 13.14 19.24 -1.13
C ILE A 101 12.76 19.49 -2.59
N PHE A 102 13.18 18.61 -3.50
CA PHE A 102 12.84 18.74 -4.93
C PHE A 102 11.35 18.55 -5.18
N ILE A 103 10.73 17.56 -4.52
CA ILE A 103 9.30 17.27 -4.64
C ILE A 103 8.46 18.45 -4.15
N ILE A 104 8.81 19.06 -3.02
CA ILE A 104 8.10 20.24 -2.48
C ILE A 104 8.13 21.37 -3.50
N ILE A 105 9.31 21.73 -4.02
CA ILE A 105 9.45 22.83 -4.99
C ILE A 105 8.57 22.57 -6.21
N LEU A 106 8.60 21.34 -6.73
CA LEU A 106 7.82 20.97 -7.91
C LEU A 106 6.31 20.97 -7.63
N PHE A 107 5.85 20.20 -6.64
CA PHE A 107 4.42 19.96 -6.42
C PHE A 107 3.70 21.19 -5.88
N TYR A 108 4.32 21.96 -4.97
CA TYR A 108 3.72 23.21 -4.53
C TYR A 108 3.76 24.27 -5.62
N GLY A 109 4.79 24.29 -6.47
CA GLY A 109 4.81 25.14 -7.66
C GLY A 109 3.63 24.85 -8.59
N LEU A 110 3.42 23.58 -8.93
CA LEU A 110 2.29 23.14 -9.76
C LEU A 110 0.94 23.43 -9.10
N TYR A 111 0.85 23.33 -7.78
CA TYR A 111 -0.38 23.58 -7.03
C TYR A 111 -0.76 25.06 -6.98
N VAL A 112 0.22 25.95 -6.74
CA VAL A 112 0.00 27.41 -6.79
C VAL A 112 -0.40 27.85 -8.20
N LEU A 113 0.10 27.18 -9.24
CA LEU A 113 -0.31 27.41 -10.63
C LEU A 113 -1.68 26.80 -10.98
N GLY A 114 -2.32 26.08 -10.05
CA GLY A 114 -3.62 25.43 -10.27
C GLY A 114 -3.59 24.24 -11.23
N ILE A 115 -2.41 23.68 -11.50
CA ILE A 115 -2.23 22.55 -12.43
C ILE A 115 -2.58 21.23 -11.75
N VAL A 116 -2.29 21.11 -10.45
CA VAL A 116 -2.59 19.93 -9.64
C VAL A 116 -3.45 20.31 -8.44
N SER A 117 -4.15 19.34 -7.88
CA SER A 117 -4.94 19.51 -6.66
C SER A 117 -4.89 18.22 -5.82
N PRO A 118 -5.00 18.33 -4.48
CA PRO A 118 -5.10 17.18 -3.60
C PRO A 118 -6.17 16.19 -4.06
N LYS A 119 -5.77 14.95 -4.28
CA LYS A 119 -6.66 13.88 -4.71
C LYS A 119 -7.60 13.44 -3.57
N ASP A 120 -8.86 13.20 -3.93
CA ASP A 120 -9.80 12.47 -3.07
C ASP A 120 -9.70 10.96 -3.34
N ILE A 121 -9.67 10.18 -2.25
CA ILE A 121 -9.46 8.73 -2.33
C ILE A 121 -10.80 8.03 -2.52
N ASP A 122 -11.02 7.50 -3.74
CA ASP A 122 -12.13 6.60 -4.00
C ASP A 122 -11.82 5.17 -3.51
N ARG A 123 -12.22 4.89 -2.27
CA ARG A 123 -12.09 3.57 -1.66
C ARG A 123 -12.82 2.48 -2.43
N THR A 124 -13.95 2.80 -3.07
CA THR A 124 -14.72 1.83 -3.83
C THR A 124 -13.98 1.44 -5.10
N ALA A 125 -13.38 2.41 -5.81
CA ALA A 125 -12.51 2.12 -6.95
C ALA A 125 -11.30 1.26 -6.54
N ASN A 126 -10.65 1.58 -5.41
CA ASN A 126 -9.52 0.80 -4.91
C ASN A 126 -9.90 -0.66 -4.59
N ILE A 127 -11.04 -0.88 -3.94
CA ILE A 127 -11.52 -2.24 -3.64
C ILE A 127 -11.86 -3.01 -4.93
N LYS A 128 -12.50 -2.36 -5.91
CA LYS A 128 -12.78 -2.99 -7.22
C LYS A 128 -11.49 -3.46 -7.89
N GLN A 129 -10.49 -2.59 -7.96
CA GLN A 129 -9.19 -2.92 -8.56
C GLN A 129 -8.51 -4.08 -7.81
N ARG A 130 -8.52 -4.06 -6.48
CA ARG A 130 -7.91 -5.14 -5.67
C ARG A 130 -8.61 -6.48 -5.85
N LEU A 131 -9.94 -6.49 -5.93
CA LEU A 131 -10.69 -7.72 -6.20
C LEU A 131 -10.36 -8.29 -7.59
N GLN A 132 -10.20 -7.44 -8.60
CA GLN A 132 -9.78 -7.87 -9.94
C GLN A 132 -8.37 -8.45 -9.95
N ILE A 133 -7.43 -7.84 -9.23
CA ILE A 133 -6.05 -8.36 -9.10
C ILE A 133 -6.06 -9.69 -8.35
N ALA A 134 -6.81 -9.80 -7.26
CA ALA A 134 -6.94 -11.04 -6.49
C ALA A 134 -7.54 -12.17 -7.35
N GLU A 135 -8.59 -11.89 -8.11
CA GLU A 135 -9.16 -12.85 -9.06
C GLU A 135 -8.14 -13.31 -10.09
N ALA A 136 -7.35 -12.40 -10.67
CA ALA A 136 -6.31 -12.74 -11.63
C ALA A 136 -5.21 -13.62 -11.01
N LYS A 137 -4.73 -13.30 -9.81
CA LYS A 137 -3.74 -14.13 -9.09
C LYS A 137 -4.28 -15.53 -8.78
N LEU A 138 -5.51 -15.64 -8.29
CA LEU A 138 -6.17 -16.93 -8.01
C LEU A 138 -6.37 -17.77 -9.28
N LYS A 139 -6.72 -17.14 -10.41
CA LYS A 139 -6.79 -17.83 -11.71
C LYS A 139 -5.44 -18.35 -12.15
N GLY A 140 -4.35 -17.62 -11.90
CA GLY A 140 -2.98 -18.08 -12.14
C GLY A 140 -2.67 -19.35 -11.36
N VAL A 141 -2.93 -19.34 -10.04
CA VAL A 141 -2.77 -20.53 -9.18
C VAL A 141 -3.63 -21.70 -9.68
N TYR A 142 -4.88 -21.45 -10.06
CA TYR A 142 -5.76 -22.47 -10.62
C TYR A 142 -5.22 -23.07 -11.93
N SER A 143 -4.63 -22.27 -12.83
CA SER A 143 -3.99 -22.78 -14.05
C SER A 143 -2.83 -23.70 -13.73
N GLU A 144 -1.92 -23.24 -12.85
CA GLU A 144 -0.73 -23.98 -12.43
C GLU A 144 -1.10 -25.37 -11.85
N LEU A 145 -2.10 -25.40 -10.95
CA LEU A 145 -2.60 -26.63 -10.33
C LEU A 145 -3.21 -27.63 -11.32
N ASN A 146 -3.77 -27.16 -12.44
CA ASN A 146 -4.35 -28.02 -13.46
C ASN A 146 -3.31 -28.52 -14.48
N GLU A 147 -2.26 -27.74 -14.72
CA GLU A 147 -1.23 -28.05 -15.72
C GLU A 147 -0.09 -28.90 -15.15
N HIS A 148 0.17 -28.79 -13.85
CA HIS A 148 1.31 -29.42 -13.21
C HIS A 148 0.89 -30.30 -12.03
N HIS A 149 1.57 -31.45 -11.87
CA HIS A 149 1.43 -32.25 -10.65
C HIS A 149 2.26 -31.61 -9.55
N ILE A 150 1.59 -30.96 -8.61
CA ILE A 150 2.23 -30.34 -7.44
C ILE A 150 2.34 -31.39 -6.32
N GLN A 151 3.52 -31.48 -5.70
CA GLN A 151 3.72 -32.22 -4.45
C GLN A 151 3.52 -31.24 -3.30
N VAL A 152 2.67 -31.60 -2.34
CA VAL A 152 2.43 -30.78 -1.15
C VAL A 152 3.48 -31.14 -0.10
N ASP A 153 4.39 -30.21 0.15
CA ASP A 153 5.30 -30.24 1.28
C ASP A 153 4.71 -29.46 2.47
N GLU A 154 5.39 -29.50 3.61
CA GLU A 154 4.93 -28.88 4.86
C GLU A 154 4.75 -27.35 4.72
N GLU A 155 5.65 -26.68 4.00
CA GLU A 155 5.59 -25.24 3.76
C GLU A 155 4.38 -24.88 2.90
N LEU A 156 4.13 -25.62 1.82
CA LEU A 156 2.96 -25.39 0.96
C LEU A 156 1.65 -25.69 1.70
N ASP A 157 1.61 -26.71 2.56
CA ASP A 157 0.42 -27.03 3.37
C ASP A 157 0.07 -25.87 4.33
N GLU A 158 1.07 -25.31 5.02
CA GLU A 158 0.89 -24.14 5.91
C GLU A 158 0.36 -22.93 5.13
N ILE A 159 0.96 -22.61 3.98
CA ILE A 159 0.51 -21.51 3.12
C ILE A 159 -0.93 -21.72 2.64
N ILE A 160 -1.32 -22.95 2.30
CA ILE A 160 -2.68 -23.29 1.88
C ILE A 160 -3.67 -23.04 3.03
N GLU A 161 -3.36 -23.48 4.25
CA GLU A 161 -4.20 -23.29 5.43
C GLU A 161 -4.41 -21.80 5.73
N GLU A 162 -3.33 -21.01 5.78
CA GLU A 162 -3.40 -19.56 6.01
C GLU A 162 -4.21 -18.83 4.92
N THR A 163 -4.00 -19.23 3.67
CA THR A 163 -4.74 -18.70 2.52
C THR A 163 -6.23 -19.02 2.62
N GLU A 164 -6.60 -20.25 3.01
CA GLU A 164 -7.98 -20.67 3.16
C GLU A 164 -8.70 -19.87 4.27
N VAL A 165 -8.04 -19.67 5.41
CA VAL A 165 -8.55 -18.82 6.50
C VAL A 165 -8.83 -17.41 6.01
N THR A 166 -7.86 -16.80 5.31
CA THR A 166 -7.99 -15.45 4.77
C THR A 166 -9.14 -15.34 3.75
N LEU A 167 -9.28 -16.33 2.86
CA LEU A 167 -10.38 -16.38 1.89
C LEU A 167 -11.76 -16.49 2.57
N LYS A 168 -11.87 -17.28 3.64
CA LYS A 168 -13.10 -17.39 4.44
C LYS A 168 -13.49 -16.06 5.07
N GLU A 169 -12.53 -15.32 5.64
CA GLU A 169 -12.79 -14.00 6.22
C GLU A 169 -13.23 -12.96 5.19
N ILE A 170 -12.56 -12.94 4.02
CA ILE A 170 -12.91 -12.05 2.91
C ILE A 170 -14.33 -12.38 2.41
N SER A 171 -14.63 -13.66 2.19
CA SER A 171 -15.95 -14.12 1.74
C SER A 171 -17.05 -13.63 2.67
N LYS A 172 -16.86 -13.79 3.99
CA LYS A 172 -17.80 -13.30 5.01
C LYS A 172 -18.05 -11.79 4.93
N LYS A 173 -17.00 -10.98 4.67
CA LYS A 173 -17.16 -9.53 4.48
C LYS A 173 -17.93 -9.19 3.20
N ILE A 174 -17.65 -9.88 2.10
CA ILE A 174 -18.36 -9.70 0.82
C ILE A 174 -19.85 -10.06 0.98
N GLU A 175 -20.16 -11.18 1.62
CA GLU A 175 -21.55 -11.56 1.92
C GLU A 175 -22.28 -10.50 2.74
N GLY A 176 -21.61 -9.91 3.74
CA GLY A 176 -22.15 -8.80 4.52
C GLY A 176 -22.53 -7.60 3.66
N ILE A 177 -21.66 -7.22 2.71
CA ILE A 177 -21.92 -6.14 1.76
C ILE A 177 -23.10 -6.48 0.83
N LEU A 178 -23.17 -7.71 0.33
CA LEU A 178 -24.28 -8.16 -0.52
C LEU A 178 -25.63 -8.12 0.21
N LYS A 179 -25.66 -8.61 1.46
CA LYS A 179 -26.86 -8.54 2.31
C LYS A 179 -27.31 -7.10 2.54
N LEU A 180 -26.36 -6.18 2.78
CA LEU A 180 -26.66 -4.76 2.92
C LEU A 180 -27.24 -4.17 1.62
N LYS A 181 -26.63 -4.48 0.48
CA LYS A 181 -27.12 -4.04 -0.85
C LYS A 181 -28.56 -4.49 -1.08
N TYR A 182 -28.86 -5.77 -0.88
CA TYR A 182 -30.21 -6.33 -1.03
C TYR A 182 -31.24 -5.60 -0.16
N ARG A 183 -30.90 -5.32 1.10
CA ARG A 183 -31.78 -4.55 2.01
C ARG A 183 -32.04 -3.13 1.52
N LEU A 184 -31.05 -2.47 0.95
CA LEU A 184 -31.18 -1.09 0.44
C LEU A 184 -32.03 -1.04 -0.82
N ASP A 185 -31.88 -2.02 -1.72
CA ASP A 185 -32.68 -2.11 -2.94
C ASP A 185 -34.16 -2.34 -2.59
N HIS A 186 -34.46 -3.26 -1.67
CA HIS A 186 -35.83 -3.48 -1.16
C HIS A 186 -36.44 -2.24 -0.47
N TYR A 187 -35.63 -1.41 0.18
CA TYR A 187 -36.11 -0.16 0.79
C TYR A 187 -36.45 0.90 -0.26
N LYS A 188 -35.69 0.98 -1.36
CA LYS A 188 -35.95 1.91 -2.47
C LYS A 188 -37.21 1.55 -3.23
N GLU A 189 -37.51 0.27 -3.41
CA GLU A 189 -38.73 -0.21 -4.08
C GLU A 189 -40.03 0.08 -3.29
N LYS A 190 -39.92 0.36 -1.99
CA LYS A 190 -41.05 0.71 -1.12
C LYS A 190 -41.33 2.21 -0.99
N LYS A 191 -40.51 3.06 -1.61
CA LYS A 191 -40.66 4.52 -1.64
C LYS A 191 -41.17 4.97 -3.00
#